data_AF-A0A0K8TQL2-F1
#
_entry.id   AF-A0A0K8TQL2-F1
#
_cell.length_a   1.000
_cell.length_b   1.000
_cell.length_c   1.000
_cell.angle_alpha   90.00
_cell.angle_beta   90.00
_cell.angle_gamma   90.00
#
_symmetry.space_group_name_H-M   'P 1'
#
loop_
_entity.id
_entity.type
_entity.pdbx_description
1 polymer ?
#
loop_
_entity_poly.entity_id
_entity_poly.type
_entity_poly.pdbx_seq_one_letter_code
_entity_poly.pdbx_strand_id
1 'polypeptide(L)'
;MSLSKPVYNLLGLYFEQLFNHPVRTKSFSSCFLAVTANYVSQRLNGAKATDYRSLLAYGLFGLLFGGTIPHYFYFAVDKLLAKDMKFRQFFFFFLERLIYAPTFQAVSLYVLSRFEGQENTKAVEKLKMLYLPLLQANWRYLSLPVFINIYFVPPMLRVLMANLIGFIWIIYLANKRRTLNSKR
;
A
#
# COMPACT_ATOMS: atom_id res chain seq x y z
N MET A 1 2.04 16.82 -25.06
CA MET A 1 0.97 17.44 -24.25
C MET A 1 1.61 18.23 -23.12
N SER A 2 1.60 19.56 -23.19
CA SER A 2 2.10 20.40 -22.09
C SER A 2 1.07 20.40 -20.97
N LEU A 3 1.43 19.91 -19.79
CA LEU A 3 0.63 20.07 -18.58
C LEU A 3 0.44 21.56 -18.30
N SER A 4 -0.73 21.94 -17.77
CA SER A 4 -1.02 23.35 -17.46
C SER A 4 -0.03 23.88 -16.40
N LYS A 5 0.39 25.15 -16.53
CA LYS A 5 1.37 25.81 -15.63
C LYS A 5 1.15 25.55 -14.12
N PRO A 6 -0.09 25.61 -13.57
CA PRO A 6 -0.30 25.32 -12.15
C PRO A 6 -0.05 23.85 -11.80
N VAL A 7 -0.40 22.90 -12.69
CA VAL A 7 -0.15 21.47 -12.48
C VAL A 7 1.34 21.17 -12.52
N TYR A 8 2.09 21.82 -13.41
CA TYR A 8 3.54 21.70 -13.46
C TYR A 8 4.21 22.21 -12.17
N ASN A 9 3.78 23.37 -11.65
CA ASN A 9 4.29 23.90 -10.39
C ASN A 9 3.97 23.00 -9.19
N LEU A 10 2.75 22.46 -9.11
CA LEU A 10 2.37 21.52 -8.05
C LEU A 10 3.17 20.21 -8.12
N LEU A 11 3.41 19.70 -9.32
CA LEU A 11 4.27 18.53 -9.53
C LEU A 11 5.72 18.84 -9.14
N GLY A 12 6.24 20.00 -9.51
CA GLY A 12 7.57 20.47 -9.11
C GLY A 12 7.74 20.51 -7.59
N LEU A 13 6.79 21.14 -6.88
CA LEU A 13 6.78 21.20 -5.42
C LEU A 13 6.66 19.81 -4.78
N TYR A 14 5.87 18.91 -5.37
CA TYR A 14 5.78 17.52 -4.91
C TYR A 14 7.11 16.78 -5.07
N PHE A 15 7.77 16.91 -6.21
CA PHE A 15 9.08 16.29 -6.46
C PHE A 15 10.17 16.86 -5.56
N GLU A 16 10.18 18.17 -5.36
CA GLU A 16 11.10 18.86 -4.46
C GLU A 16 10.92 18.37 -3.02
N GLN A 17 9.67 18.27 -2.55
CA GLN A 17 9.38 17.75 -1.21
C GLN A 17 9.64 16.24 -1.09
N LEU A 18 9.46 15.47 -2.16
CA LEU A 18 9.82 14.05 -2.22
C LEU A 18 11.34 13.85 -2.17
N PHE A 19 12.11 14.78 -2.71
CA PHE A 19 13.58 14.74 -2.69
C PHE A 19 14.14 15.22 -1.34
N ASN A 20 13.64 16.35 -0.83
CA ASN A 20 14.12 16.97 0.42
C ASN A 20 13.61 16.25 1.67
N HIS A 21 12.38 15.73 1.64
CA HIS A 21 11.74 15.07 2.78
C HIS A 21 11.03 13.77 2.37
N PRO A 22 11.76 12.76 1.87
CA PRO A 22 11.19 11.57 1.23
C PRO A 22 10.24 10.80 2.14
N VAL A 23 10.56 10.67 3.43
CA VAL A 23 9.72 9.91 4.38
C VAL A 23 8.41 10.65 4.66
N ARG A 24 8.46 11.96 4.91
CA ARG A 24 7.27 12.76 5.23
C ARG A 24 6.30 12.78 4.05
N THR A 25 6.80 13.07 2.85
CA THR A 25 5.99 13.16 1.63
C THR A 25 5.33 11.82 1.29
N LYS A 26 6.06 10.71 1.45
CA LYS A 26 5.52 9.35 1.26
C LYS A 26 4.49 8.99 2.33
N SER A 27 4.73 9.33 3.59
CA SER A 27 3.78 9.08 4.68
C SER A 27 2.46 9.85 4.47
N PHE A 28 2.53 11.13 4.08
CA PHE A 28 1.32 11.91 3.79
C PHE A 28 0.56 11.39 2.57
N SER A 29 1.25 11.04 1.48
CA SER A 29 0.59 10.47 0.30
C SER A 29 -0.01 9.09 0.58
N SER A 30 0.69 8.23 1.34
CA SER A 30 0.19 6.94 1.81
C SER A 30 -1.03 7.09 2.72
N CYS A 31 -1.03 8.05 3.64
CA CYS A 31 -2.18 8.37 4.49
C CYS A 31 -3.40 8.77 3.64
N PHE A 32 -3.23 9.74 2.75
CA PHE A 32 -4.32 10.22 1.89
C PHE A 32 -4.91 9.11 1.02
N LEU A 33 -4.06 8.29 0.41
CA LEU A 33 -4.51 7.17 -0.41
C LEU A 33 -5.19 6.07 0.42
N ALA A 34 -4.69 5.77 1.62
CA ALA A 34 -5.30 4.78 2.51
C ALA A 34 -6.69 5.21 2.99
N VAL A 35 -6.85 6.48 3.40
CA VAL A 35 -8.16 7.04 3.79
C VAL A 35 -9.12 7.01 2.61
N THR A 36 -8.68 7.47 1.44
CA THR A 36 -9.53 7.51 0.23
C THR A 36 -9.92 6.10 -0.21
N ALA A 37 -8.99 5.14 -0.19
CA ALA A 37 -9.26 3.74 -0.53
C ALA A 37 -10.31 3.13 0.40
N ASN A 38 -10.19 3.37 1.71
CA ASN A 38 -11.14 2.85 2.69
C ASN A 38 -12.51 3.52 2.54
N TYR A 39 -12.57 4.84 2.33
CA TYR A 39 -13.81 5.56 2.08
C TYR A 39 -14.55 5.02 0.85
N VAL A 40 -13.85 4.87 -0.28
CA VAL A 40 -14.42 4.32 -1.51
C VAL A 40 -14.87 2.87 -1.30
N SER A 41 -14.08 2.06 -0.59
CA SER A 41 -14.44 0.68 -0.25
C SER A 41 -15.73 0.60 0.57
N GLN A 42 -15.90 1.45 1.59
CA GLN A 42 -17.11 1.50 2.40
C GLN A 42 -18.35 1.87 1.57
N ARG A 43 -18.21 2.87 0.68
CA ARG A 43 -19.28 3.28 -0.23
C ARG A 43 -19.65 2.18 -1.22
N LEU A 44 -18.67 1.49 -1.79
CA LEU A 44 -18.90 0.38 -2.73
C LEU A 44 -19.55 -0.82 -2.07
N ASN A 45 -19.24 -1.09 -0.80
CA ASN A 45 -19.88 -2.14 -0.01
C ASN A 45 -21.31 -1.78 0.45
N GLY A 46 -21.83 -0.59 0.10
CA GLY A 46 -23.20 -0.18 0.40
C GLY A 46 -23.41 0.29 1.84
N ALA A 47 -22.36 0.72 2.54
CA ALA A 47 -22.48 1.24 3.89
C ALA A 47 -23.35 2.50 3.91
N LYS A 48 -24.44 2.49 4.70
CA LYS A 48 -25.35 3.63 4.87
C LYS A 48 -24.71 4.79 5.63
N ALA A 49 -23.78 4.48 6.53
CA ALA A 49 -23.00 5.44 7.30
C ALA A 49 -21.51 5.17 7.09
N THR A 50 -20.71 6.24 7.11
CA THR A 50 -19.25 6.14 6.97
C THR A 50 -18.65 5.76 8.32
N ASP A 51 -17.84 4.70 8.36
CA ASP A 51 -17.09 4.31 9.55
C ASP A 51 -15.84 5.18 9.67
N TYR A 52 -15.98 6.27 10.42
CA TYR A 52 -14.91 7.21 10.72
C TYR A 52 -13.78 6.59 11.53
N ARG A 53 -14.05 5.57 12.34
CA ARG A 53 -13.03 4.89 13.14
C ARG A 53 -12.10 4.09 12.24
N SER A 54 -12.66 3.37 11.27
CA SER A 54 -11.88 2.68 10.25
C SER A 54 -11.11 3.69 9.37
N LEU A 55 -11.71 4.83 8.99
CA LEU A 55 -10.98 5.87 8.24
C LEU A 55 -9.75 6.39 8.99
N LEU A 56 -9.90 6.71 10.28
CA LEU A 56 -8.79 7.13 11.12
C LEU A 56 -7.74 6.03 11.29
N ALA A 57 -8.15 4.78 11.49
CA ALA A 57 -7.23 3.65 11.61
C ALA A 57 -6.38 3.47 10.35
N TYR A 58 -6.99 3.50 9.16
CA TYR A 58 -6.28 3.42 7.89
C TYR A 58 -5.40 4.65 7.62
N GLY A 59 -5.85 5.85 7.99
CA GLY A 59 -5.05 7.07 7.87
C GLY A 59 -3.81 7.06 8.76
N LEU A 60 -3.96 6.72 10.04
CA LEU A 60 -2.85 6.58 10.98
C LEU A 60 -1.88 5.49 10.54
N PHE A 61 -2.40 4.36 10.05
CA PHE A 61 -1.56 3.30 9.51
C PHE A 61 -0.76 3.76 8.28
N GLY A 62 -1.41 4.44 7.33
CA GLY A 62 -0.76 4.99 6.13
C GLY A 62 0.30 6.04 6.47
N LEU A 63 0.04 6.89 7.46
CA LEU A 63 0.95 7.93 7.93
C LEU A 63 2.18 7.35 8.62
N LEU A 64 1.97 6.44 9.57
CA LEU A 64 3.05 5.91 10.42
C LEU A 64 3.86 4.83 9.72
N PHE A 65 3.21 3.93 8.98
CA PHE A 65 3.83 2.72 8.43
C PHE A 65 3.92 2.74 6.90
N GLY A 66 2.96 3.38 6.23
CA GLY A 66 2.86 3.35 4.76
C GLY A 66 4.00 4.07 4.03
N GLY A 67 4.68 5.03 4.67
CA GLY A 67 5.85 5.72 4.08
C GLY A 67 7.19 5.23 4.64
N THR A 68 7.24 4.89 5.93
CA THR A 68 8.47 4.58 6.67
C THR A 68 8.98 3.17 6.38
N ILE A 69 8.14 2.15 6.56
CA ILE A 69 8.51 0.74 6.37
C ILE A 69 9.03 0.50 4.94
N PRO A 70 8.30 0.86 3.86
CA PRO A 70 8.82 0.66 2.52
C PRO A 70 10.10 1.45 2.24
N HIS A 71 10.29 2.63 2.83
CA HIS A 71 11.53 3.40 2.66
C HIS A 71 12.75 2.66 3.24
N TYR A 72 12.66 2.20 4.49
CA TYR A 72 13.76 1.47 5.12
C TYR A 72 13.98 0.08 4.50
N PHE A 73 12.90 -0.61 4.09
CA PHE A 73 13.02 -1.88 3.38
C PHE A 73 13.78 -1.72 2.06
N TYR A 74 13.38 -0.75 1.23
CA TYR A 74 14.07 -0.52 -0.04
C TYR A 74 15.52 -0.07 0.16
N PHE A 75 15.79 0.75 1.17
CA PHE A 75 17.16 1.13 1.52
C PHE A 75 18.01 -0.06 1.97
N ALA A 76 17.46 -0.97 2.79
CA ALA A 76 18.15 -2.17 3.23
C ALA A 76 18.45 -3.11 2.06
N VAL A 77 17.48 -3.33 1.17
CA VAL A 77 17.67 -4.17 -0.03
C VAL A 77 18.68 -3.55 -0.99
N ASP A 78 18.67 -2.21 -1.15
CA ASP A 78 19.63 -1.50 -2.01
C ASP A 78 21.07 -1.61 -1.49
N LYS A 79 21.26 -1.66 -0.15
CA LYS A 79 22.56 -1.94 0.49
C LYS A 79 22.98 -3.40 0.41
N LEU A 80 22.03 -4.33 0.48
CA LEU A 80 22.30 -5.77 0.44
C LEU A 80 22.69 -6.24 -0.97
N LEU A 81 22.07 -5.67 -2.00
CA LEU A 81 22.32 -6.04 -3.40
C LEU A 81 23.38 -5.15 -4.02
N ALA A 82 24.53 -5.74 -4.38
CA ALA A 82 25.59 -5.07 -5.11
C ALA A 82 25.07 -4.39 -6.39
N LYS A 83 25.63 -3.21 -6.72
CA LYS A 83 25.14 -2.38 -7.83
C LYS A 83 25.36 -3.03 -9.20
N ASP A 84 26.41 -3.83 -9.31
CA ASP A 84 26.87 -4.58 -10.49
C ASP A 84 26.28 -6.00 -10.59
N MET A 85 25.42 -6.39 -9.65
CA MET A 85 24.80 -7.71 -9.63
C MET A 85 23.92 -7.95 -10.88
N LYS A 86 24.17 -9.05 -11.58
CA LYS A 86 23.28 -9.52 -12.66
C LYS A 86 21.90 -9.87 -12.09
N PHE A 87 20.84 -9.47 -12.79
CA PHE A 87 19.45 -9.68 -12.36
C PHE A 87 19.07 -9.06 -11.01
N ARG A 88 19.73 -7.97 -10.59
CA ARG A 88 19.44 -7.24 -9.35
C ARG A 88 17.95 -6.97 -9.12
N GLN A 89 17.24 -6.54 -10.17
CA GLN A 89 15.80 -6.23 -10.12
C GLN A 89 14.95 -7.47 -9.84
N PHE A 90 15.38 -8.64 -10.33
CA PHE A 90 14.70 -9.91 -10.08
C PHE A 90 14.85 -10.31 -8.61
N PHE A 91 16.07 -10.26 -8.05
CA PHE A 91 16.28 -10.52 -6.62
C PHE A 91 15.52 -9.53 -5.73
N PHE A 92 15.52 -8.25 -6.11
CA PHE A 92 14.74 -7.23 -5.43
C PHE A 92 13.26 -7.60 -5.39
N PHE A 93 12.69 -8.01 -6.53
CA PHE A 93 11.31 -8.48 -6.61
C PHE A 93 11.06 -9.70 -5.72
N PHE A 94 11.94 -10.70 -5.71
CA PHE A 94 11.79 -11.86 -4.83
C PHE A 94 11.80 -11.49 -3.35
N LEU A 95 12.74 -10.63 -2.92
CA LEU A 95 12.78 -10.14 -1.54
C LEU A 95 11.51 -9.36 -1.18
N GLU A 96 11.02 -8.55 -2.11
CA GLU A 96 9.82 -7.76 -1.93
C GLU A 96 8.55 -8.63 -1.85
N ARG A 97 8.48 -9.71 -2.63
CA ARG A 97 7.35 -10.66 -2.62
C ARG A 97 7.38 -11.66 -1.47
N LEU A 98 8.56 -12.16 -1.08
CA LEU A 98 8.71 -13.23 -0.09
C LEU A 98 8.97 -12.73 1.33
N ILE A 99 9.52 -11.53 1.50
CA ILE A 99 9.80 -10.97 2.82
C ILE A 99 8.86 -9.80 3.08
N TYR A 100 8.89 -8.77 2.23
CA TYR A 100 8.13 -7.56 2.49
C TYR A 100 6.62 -7.79 2.46
N ALA A 101 6.08 -8.37 1.39
CA ALA A 101 4.64 -8.59 1.27
C ALA A 101 4.03 -9.40 2.42
N PRO A 102 4.55 -10.58 2.83
CA PRO A 102 3.98 -11.34 3.94
C PRO A 102 4.12 -10.62 5.28
N THR A 103 5.30 -10.05 5.59
CA THR A 103 5.50 -9.34 6.85
C THR A 103 4.61 -8.10 6.94
N PHE A 104 4.53 -7.31 5.86
CA PHE A 104 3.69 -6.10 5.81
C PHE A 104 2.19 -6.46 5.89
N GLN A 105 1.76 -7.55 5.24
CA GLN A 105 0.38 -8.03 5.32
C GLN A 105 0.01 -8.47 6.75
N ALA A 106 0.91 -9.19 7.44
CA ALA A 106 0.68 -9.60 8.82
C ALA A 106 0.59 -8.40 9.77
N VAL A 107 1.56 -7.48 9.68
CA VAL A 107 1.60 -6.27 10.51
C VAL A 107 0.37 -5.39 10.25
N SER A 108 -0.01 -5.19 8.97
CA SER A 108 -1.18 -4.37 8.64
C SER A 108 -2.47 -4.94 9.20
N LEU A 109 -2.73 -6.25 9.06
CA LEU A 109 -3.93 -6.87 9.61
C LEU A 109 -4.01 -6.76 11.14
N TYR A 110 -2.89 -6.96 11.82
CA TYR A 110 -2.84 -6.87 13.28
C TYR A 110 -3.01 -5.43 13.77
N VAL A 111 -2.16 -4.52 13.31
CA VAL A 111 -2.14 -3.12 13.74
C VAL A 111 -3.46 -2.44 13.41
N LEU A 112 -4.00 -2.68 12.22
CA LEU A 112 -5.27 -2.10 11.83
C LEU A 112 -6.41 -2.57 12.72
N SER A 113 -6.47 -3.87 13.05
CA SER A 113 -7.50 -4.39 13.96
C SER A 113 -7.36 -3.81 15.37
N ARG A 114 -6.13 -3.51 15.81
CA ARG A 114 -5.88 -2.81 17.08
C ARG A 114 -6.29 -1.34 17.03
N PHE A 115 -6.06 -0.64 15.92
CA PHE A 115 -6.49 0.75 15.72
C PHE A 115 -8.02 0.87 15.58
N GLU A 116 -8.68 -0.14 15.02
CA GLU A 116 -10.14 -0.29 15.04
C GLU A 116 -10.68 -0.59 16.46
N GLY A 117 -9.80 -0.81 17.44
CA GLY A 117 -10.13 -1.04 18.84
C GLY A 117 -10.60 -2.45 19.18
N GLN A 118 -10.30 -3.42 18.32
CA GLN A 118 -10.59 -4.82 18.62
C GLN A 118 -9.64 -5.36 19.70
N GLU A 119 -10.14 -6.25 20.55
CA GLU A 119 -9.33 -6.98 21.54
C GLU A 119 -8.20 -7.77 20.88
N ASN A 120 -7.11 -7.99 21.61
CA ASN A 120 -5.92 -8.69 21.09
C ASN A 120 -6.26 -10.10 20.57
N THR A 121 -7.12 -10.83 21.27
CA THR A 121 -7.57 -12.18 20.89
C THR A 121 -8.28 -12.16 19.53
N LYS A 122 -9.27 -11.28 19.38
CA LYS A 122 -10.03 -11.09 18.13
C LYS A 122 -9.14 -10.62 16.97
N ALA A 123 -8.17 -9.73 17.25
CA ALA A 123 -7.22 -9.27 16.24
C ALA A 123 -6.33 -10.42 15.73
N VAL A 124 -5.85 -11.31 16.62
CA VAL A 124 -5.04 -12.48 16.25
C VAL A 124 -5.87 -13.53 15.51
N GLU A 125 -7.12 -13.76 15.91
CA GLU A 125 -8.02 -14.65 15.19
C GLU A 125 -8.31 -14.14 13.77
N LYS A 126 -8.63 -12.85 13.62
CA LYS A 126 -8.83 -12.19 12.33
C LYS A 126 -7.58 -12.26 11.46
N LEU A 127 -6.40 -12.07 12.04
CA LEU A 127 -5.11 -12.28 11.37
C LEU A 127 -5.01 -13.71 10.83
N LYS A 128 -5.15 -14.73 11.69
CA LYS A 128 -5.01 -16.15 11.28
C LYS A 128 -5.99 -16.54 10.17
N MET A 129 -7.24 -16.07 10.27
CA MET A 129 -8.28 -16.35 9.27
C MET A 129 -8.03 -15.65 7.94
N LEU A 130 -7.64 -14.37 7.95
CA LEU A 130 -7.55 -13.55 6.74
C LEU A 130 -6.15 -13.52 6.12
N TYR A 131 -5.11 -13.89 6.85
CA TYR A 131 -3.73 -13.76 6.40
C TYR A 131 -3.46 -14.56 5.13
N LEU A 132 -3.70 -15.88 5.14
CA LEU A 132 -3.41 -16.73 3.98
C LEU A 132 -4.27 -16.38 2.76
N PRO A 133 -5.61 -16.21 2.86
CA PRO A 133 -6.42 -15.83 1.72
C PRO A 133 -6.02 -14.50 1.10
N LEU A 134 -5.70 -13.50 1.94
CA LEU A 134 -5.30 -12.18 1.45
C LEU A 134 -3.89 -12.20 0.88
N LEU A 135 -2.96 -12.97 1.45
CA LEU A 135 -1.60 -13.10 0.93
C LEU A 135 -1.59 -13.80 -0.43
N GLN A 136 -2.35 -14.88 -0.59
CA GLN A 136 -2.49 -15.57 -1.88
C GLN A 136 -3.10 -14.64 -2.94
N ALA A 137 -4.12 -13.87 -2.58
CA ALA A 137 -4.69 -12.87 -3.46
C ALA A 137 -3.65 -11.78 -3.79
N ASN A 138 -2.90 -11.28 -2.81
CA ASN A 138 -1.84 -10.30 -3.02
C ASN A 138 -0.82 -10.81 -4.05
N TRP A 139 -0.30 -12.03 -3.88
CA TRP A 139 0.63 -12.61 -4.85
C TRP A 139 0.00 -12.81 -6.23
N ARG A 140 -1.25 -13.26 -6.31
CA ARG A 140 -1.89 -13.51 -7.61
C ARG A 140 -2.11 -12.22 -8.41
N TYR A 141 -2.53 -11.14 -7.77
CA TYR A 141 -2.98 -9.93 -8.47
C TYR A 141 -1.93 -8.80 -8.46
N LEU A 142 -1.06 -8.74 -7.46
CA LEU A 142 -0.08 -7.65 -7.33
C LEU A 142 1.32 -8.00 -7.85
N SER A 143 1.63 -9.27 -8.10
CA SER A 143 2.97 -9.66 -8.58
C SER A 143 3.33 -9.01 -9.91
N LEU A 144 2.42 -9.01 -10.90
CA LEU A 144 2.67 -8.37 -12.20
C LEU A 144 2.81 -6.84 -12.09
N PRO A 145 1.86 -6.10 -11.47
CA PRO A 145 2.01 -4.66 -11.29
C PRO A 145 3.29 -4.26 -10.54
N VAL A 146 3.67 -5.04 -9.53
CA VAL A 146 4.84 -4.71 -8.70
C VAL A 146 6.15 -5.07 -9.39
N PHE A 147 6.17 -6.14 -10.18
CA PHE A 147 7.31 -6.43 -11.05
C PHE A 147 7.55 -5.28 -12.04
N ILE A 148 6.50 -4.78 -12.70
CA ILE A 148 6.57 -3.62 -13.59
C ILE A 148 7.06 -2.39 -12.82
N ASN A 149 6.56 -2.15 -11.60
CA ASN A 149 6.98 -1.04 -10.76
C ASN A 149 8.49 -1.11 -10.42
N ILE A 150 9.00 -2.27 -10.02
CA ILE A 150 10.43 -2.41 -9.65
C ILE A 150 11.34 -2.27 -10.87
N TYR A 151 10.92 -2.80 -12.02
CA TYR A 151 11.74 -2.83 -13.22
C TYR A 151 11.76 -1.48 -13.97
N PHE A 152 10.60 -0.82 -14.12
CA PHE A 152 10.47 0.37 -14.97
C PHE A 152 10.40 1.69 -14.19
N VAL A 153 9.98 1.68 -12.92
CA VAL A 153 9.75 2.93 -12.17
C VAL A 153 11.01 3.29 -11.35
N PRO A 154 11.46 4.56 -11.40
CA PRO A 154 12.61 5.00 -10.64
C PRO A 154 12.34 4.91 -9.13
N PRO A 155 13.37 4.62 -8.30
CA PRO A 155 13.21 4.34 -6.86
C PRO A 155 12.41 5.38 -6.07
N MET A 156 12.49 6.66 -6.44
CA MET A 156 11.75 7.75 -5.81
C MET A 156 10.23 7.60 -5.95
N LEU A 157 9.77 7.16 -7.13
CA LEU A 157 8.35 7.03 -7.48
C LEU A 157 7.75 5.66 -7.14
N ARG A 158 8.58 4.66 -6.83
CA ARG A 158 8.11 3.28 -6.56
C ARG A 158 7.05 3.21 -5.47
N VAL A 159 7.20 3.99 -4.41
CA VAL A 159 6.23 4.04 -3.30
C VAL A 159 4.90 4.65 -3.74
N LEU A 160 4.95 5.74 -4.53
CA LEU A 160 3.74 6.36 -5.08
C LEU A 160 2.99 5.37 -5.98
N MET A 161 3.71 4.72 -6.90
CA MET A 161 3.12 3.74 -7.81
C MET A 161 2.58 2.51 -7.05
N ALA A 162 3.29 2.03 -6.03
CA ALA A 162 2.81 0.95 -5.17
C ALA A 162 1.52 1.33 -4.43
N ASN A 163 1.42 2.57 -3.94
CA ASN A 163 0.20 3.06 -3.30
C ASN A 163 -0.96 3.17 -4.30
N LEU A 164 -0.71 3.60 -5.54
CA LEU A 164 -1.73 3.64 -6.60
C LEU A 164 -2.22 2.25 -6.98
N ILE A 165 -1.30 1.30 -7.15
CA ILE A 165 -1.62 -0.12 -7.38
C ILE A 165 -2.47 -0.66 -6.21
N GLY A 166 -2.08 -0.34 -4.97
CA GLY A 166 -2.81 -0.71 -3.76
C GLY A 166 -4.22 -0.12 -3.71
N PHE A 167 -4.38 1.14 -4.12
CA PHE A 167 -5.68 1.80 -4.22
C PHE A 167 -6.61 1.08 -5.21
N ILE A 168 -6.13 0.79 -6.42
CA ILE A 168 -6.89 0.04 -7.45
C ILE A 168 -7.27 -1.35 -6.92
N TRP A 169 -6.34 -2.01 -6.23
CA TRP A 169 -6.57 -3.33 -5.65
C TRP A 169 -7.68 -3.33 -4.58
N ILE A 170 -7.67 -2.36 -3.67
CA ILE A 170 -8.71 -2.21 -2.64
C ILE A 170 -10.09 -2.01 -3.28
N ILE A 171 -10.17 -1.18 -4.32
CA ILE A 171 -11.41 -0.95 -5.06
C ILE A 171 -11.88 -2.24 -5.76
N TYR A 172 -10.97 -2.95 -6.43
CA TYR A 172 -11.28 -4.21 -7.10
C TYR A 172 -11.81 -5.27 -6.12
N LEU A 173 -11.16 -5.41 -4.96
CA LEU A 173 -11.62 -6.30 -3.90
C LEU A 173 -13.00 -5.91 -3.37
N ALA A 174 -13.24 -4.62 -3.12
CA ALA A 174 -14.53 -4.13 -2.66
C ALA A 174 -15.64 -4.42 -3.67
N ASN A 175 -15.38 -4.17 -4.97
CA ASN A 175 -16.35 -4.46 -6.02
C ASN A 175 -16.63 -5.96 -6.16
N LYS A 176 -15.59 -6.79 -6.16
CA LYS A 176 -15.74 -8.25 -6.23
C LYS A 176 -16.54 -8.81 -5.06
N ARG A 177 -16.33 -8.27 -3.85
CA ARG A 177 -17.08 -8.64 -2.65
C ARG A 177 -18.57 -8.26 -2.77
N ARG A 178 -18.87 -7.07 -3.31
CA ARG A 178 -20.25 -6.62 -3.58
C ARG A 178 -20.98 -7.56 -4.53
N THR A 179 -20.37 -7.92 -5.67
CA THR A 179 -20.98 -8.80 -6.68
C THR A 179 -21.28 -10.20 -6.14
N LEU A 180 -20.45 -10.71 -5.23
CA LEU A 180 -20.71 -11.99 -4.56
C LEU A 180 -21.89 -11.89 -3.59
N ASN A 181 -22.02 -10.79 -2.85
CA ASN A 181 -23.12 -10.58 -1.92
C ASN A 181 -24.46 -10.30 -2.61
N SER A 182 -24.47 -9.77 -3.85
CA SER A 182 -25.72 -9.56 -4.60
C SER A 182 -26.21 -10.79 -5.36
N LYS A 183 -25.42 -11.88 -5.39
CA LYS A 183 -25.78 -13.16 -6.01
C LYS A 183 -26.28 -14.19 -5.00
N ARG A 184 -26.28 -13.85 -3.70
CA ARG A 184 -26.96 -14.57 -2.63
C ARG A 184 -28.28 -13.89 -2.33
#